data_AF-A0A6I7NYJ2-F1
#
_entry.id   AF-A0A6I7NYJ2-F1
#
_cell.length_a   1.000
_cell.length_b   1.000
_cell.length_c   1.000
_cell.angle_alpha   90.00
_cell.angle_beta   90.00
_cell.angle_gamma   90.00
#
_symmetry.space_group_name_H-M   'P 1'
#
loop_
_entity.id
_entity.type
_entity.pdbx_description
1 polymer ?
#
loop_
_entity_poly.entity_id
_entity_poly.type
_entity_poly.pdbx_seq_one_letter_code
_entity_poly.pdbx_strand_id
1 'polypeptide(L)'
;MAVLISFLNATWFVGYCNLQNQDMMIRKPRYFLMILWLLTGCSLFGGKQVLPEPENFSVETIGTDRVLLMWDYPAGEATFFELRVFDSENNLLREKTLPGNARDFVISNLTPGTVYLFQLSACIQGDCSEPAPIQDETTQTLPPSRSFMDRPDEISGPQVHVIYAVPYDGLDRQLDANGTLTASIASFHNWFMQRSGLHIRFDRYNGEVDITFHRFRLTDQELQPWSSRLVLRLQEELKTAGLIREDKIYLIYYDGSSSLACGGASWPPRVPGQSAALYLRGAPSPSSCYSRSFVSSATDFPQYWEFAALHDLLHVLGIVSENAPYHADDYPAHINEPVDLMHSGPQPWILGEMTGIDVLGNNYFGPDVPGDAVHLADSPFVEKIPGHVAVYPFERLSPADAAKLMQAFKDLPMHVPFSEY
;
A
#
# COMPACT_ATOMS: atom_id res chain seq x y z
N MET A 1 92.83 -40.53 34.51
CA MET A 1 92.44 -39.47 35.47
C MET A 1 92.48 -38.15 34.72
N ALA A 2 91.33 -37.52 34.44
CA ALA A 2 91.18 -36.07 34.21
C ALA A 2 89.75 -35.77 33.72
N VAL A 3 89.05 -34.94 34.48
CA VAL A 3 87.71 -34.41 34.20
C VAL A 3 87.83 -33.24 33.21
N LEU A 4 86.89 -33.17 32.26
CA LEU A 4 86.90 -32.27 31.10
C LEU A 4 86.12 -30.97 31.33
N ILE A 5 86.70 -29.94 30.71
CA ILE A 5 86.45 -28.51 30.64
C ILE A 5 85.04 -28.12 30.15
N SER A 6 84.51 -27.02 30.70
CA SER A 6 83.33 -26.29 30.25
C SER A 6 83.69 -25.09 29.35
N PHE A 7 82.91 -24.85 28.29
CA PHE A 7 82.93 -23.62 27.48
C PHE A 7 81.51 -23.20 27.11
N LEU A 8 81.26 -21.88 27.16
CA LEU A 8 80.07 -21.18 26.68
C LEU A 8 80.00 -21.14 25.14
N ASN A 9 78.80 -21.21 24.54
CA ASN A 9 78.22 -20.16 23.67
C ASN A 9 76.93 -20.59 22.93
N ALA A 10 75.98 -19.63 22.92
CA ALA A 10 74.92 -19.28 21.95
C ALA A 10 74.31 -20.29 20.95
N THR A 11 72.98 -20.31 20.89
CA THR A 11 72.19 -20.45 19.64
C THR A 11 70.82 -19.74 19.73
N TRP A 12 70.41 -19.20 18.57
CA TRP A 12 69.24 -18.35 18.31
C TRP A 12 67.95 -19.14 18.05
N PHE A 13 66.78 -18.58 18.40
CA PHE A 13 65.49 -18.98 17.85
C PHE A 13 64.82 -17.78 17.15
N VAL A 14 64.43 -17.99 15.90
CA VAL A 14 63.71 -17.04 15.03
C VAL A 14 62.20 -17.29 15.18
N GLY A 15 61.42 -16.25 15.46
CA GLY A 15 59.95 -16.27 15.40
C GLY A 15 59.44 -15.24 14.39
N TYR A 16 58.72 -15.70 13.37
CA TYR A 16 58.09 -14.88 12.31
C TYR A 16 56.80 -14.20 12.81
N CYS A 17 56.61 -12.91 12.50
CA CYS A 17 55.30 -12.25 12.52
C CYS A 17 54.74 -12.22 11.10
N ASN A 18 53.49 -12.64 10.93
CA ASN A 18 52.76 -12.64 9.66
C ASN A 18 51.79 -11.44 9.67
N LEU A 19 51.96 -10.48 8.75
CA LEU A 19 51.04 -9.37 8.54
C LEU A 19 50.48 -9.53 7.13
N GLN A 20 49.17 -9.75 7.04
CA GLN A 20 48.44 -9.85 5.78
C GLN A 20 47.57 -8.60 5.67
N ASN A 21 47.98 -7.64 4.84
CA ASN A 21 47.13 -6.52 4.43
C ASN A 21 47.24 -6.35 2.91
N GLN A 22 46.09 -6.32 2.24
CA GLN A 22 45.97 -6.25 0.78
C GLN A 22 46.10 -4.81 0.25
N ASP A 23 46.61 -4.74 -0.98
CA ASP A 23 46.49 -3.69 -1.98
C ASP A 23 47.02 -2.27 -1.69
N MET A 24 48.30 -2.07 -2.07
CA MET A 24 48.77 -0.79 -2.61
C MET A 24 49.52 -1.02 -3.93
N MET A 25 48.91 -0.56 -5.03
CA MET A 25 49.57 -0.38 -6.32
C MET A 25 50.54 0.81 -6.28
N ILE A 26 51.85 0.56 -6.29
CA ILE A 26 52.85 1.57 -6.69
C ILE A 26 53.97 0.92 -7.54
N ARG A 27 54.27 1.54 -8.69
CA ARG A 27 55.26 1.15 -9.71
C ARG A 27 56.71 1.08 -9.18
N LYS A 28 57.50 0.12 -9.70
CA LYS A 28 58.96 -0.11 -9.53
C LYS A 28 59.86 1.13 -9.80
N PRO A 29 61.20 1.08 -9.53
CA PRO A 29 61.94 0.53 -8.37
C PRO A 29 63.07 1.49 -7.87
N ARG A 30 63.58 1.31 -6.64
CA ARG A 30 65.03 1.17 -6.29
C ARG A 30 65.44 1.64 -4.88
N TYR A 31 66.27 0.79 -4.27
CA TYR A 31 67.19 0.97 -3.14
C TYR A 31 66.63 1.07 -1.71
N PHE A 32 66.73 -0.08 -1.05
CA PHE A 32 66.80 -0.31 0.39
C PHE A 32 67.90 0.57 1.03
N LEU A 33 67.56 1.37 2.04
CA LEU A 33 68.52 1.78 3.07
C LEU A 33 67.82 1.66 4.43
N MET A 34 68.22 0.63 5.18
CA MET A 34 67.78 0.40 6.55
C MET A 34 68.72 1.19 7.47
N ILE A 35 68.24 2.24 8.12
CA ILE A 35 68.92 2.86 9.26
C ILE A 35 68.01 2.79 10.47
N LEU A 36 68.51 2.01 11.43
CA LEU A 36 68.01 1.73 12.76
C LEU A 36 68.01 3.02 13.60
N TRP A 37 66.86 3.39 14.18
CA TRP A 37 66.80 4.31 15.33
C TRP A 37 66.09 3.62 16.50
N LEU A 38 66.94 3.17 17.43
CA LEU A 38 66.86 3.31 18.88
C LEU A 38 65.49 3.28 19.58
N LEU A 39 65.29 2.19 20.33
CA LEU A 39 64.64 2.08 21.64
C LEU A 39 64.12 3.41 22.24
N THR A 40 62.83 3.66 22.10
CA THR A 40 62.06 4.47 23.05
C THR A 40 60.62 3.96 23.07
N GLY A 41 60.19 3.46 24.23
CA GLY A 41 58.80 3.23 24.58
C GLY A 41 58.07 2.15 23.77
N CYS A 42 58.12 0.90 24.23
CA CYS A 42 56.98 0.01 24.03
C CYS A 42 55.82 0.55 24.90
N SER A 43 55.18 1.62 24.44
CA SER A 43 53.81 1.88 24.83
C SER A 43 52.98 0.94 23.98
N LEU A 44 52.33 -0.03 24.62
CA LEU A 44 51.18 -0.69 24.04
C LEU A 44 50.18 0.41 23.69
N PHE A 45 50.21 0.89 22.44
CA PHE A 45 49.03 1.49 21.84
C PHE A 45 48.03 0.34 21.73
N GLY A 46 47.30 0.09 22.81
CA GLY A 46 45.95 -0.47 22.69
C GLY A 46 45.14 0.57 21.94
N GLY A 47 45.26 0.61 20.61
CA GLY A 47 44.39 1.42 19.78
C GLY A 47 42.97 0.96 20.08
N LYS A 48 42.12 1.87 20.56
CA LYS A 48 40.69 1.60 20.69
C LYS A 48 40.22 1.19 19.30
N GLN A 49 39.79 -0.06 19.14
CA GLN A 49 39.23 -0.52 17.88
C GLN A 49 37.97 0.29 17.63
N VAL A 50 37.97 1.11 16.58
CA VAL A 50 36.81 1.90 16.18
C VAL A 50 35.90 0.96 15.39
N LEU A 51 34.74 0.66 15.96
CA LEU A 51 33.73 -0.18 15.31
C LEU A 51 32.93 0.64 14.30
N PRO A 52 32.68 0.14 13.09
CA PRO A 52 31.72 0.77 12.18
C PRO A 52 30.29 0.69 12.74
N GLU A 53 29.43 1.61 12.32
CA GLU A 53 27.99 1.52 12.56
C GLU A 53 27.36 0.43 11.67
N PRO A 54 26.24 -0.20 12.07
CA PRO A 54 25.50 -1.09 11.19
C PRO A 54 25.03 -0.40 9.91
N GLU A 55 25.22 -1.04 8.76
CA GLU A 55 24.83 -0.51 7.45
C GLU A 55 23.48 -1.09 7.00
N ASN A 56 22.79 -0.39 6.09
CA ASN A 56 21.49 -0.82 5.53
C ASN A 56 20.45 -1.20 6.60
N PHE A 57 20.48 -0.53 7.75
CA PHE A 57 19.53 -0.79 8.82
C PHE A 57 18.12 -0.38 8.39
N SER A 58 17.22 -1.35 8.33
CA SER A 58 15.84 -1.18 7.92
C SER A 58 14.92 -1.91 8.88
N VAL A 59 13.70 -1.38 9.02
CA VAL A 59 12.64 -1.94 9.84
C VAL A 59 11.41 -2.11 8.94
N GLU A 60 10.75 -3.25 9.04
CA GLU A 60 9.55 -3.56 8.27
C GLU A 60 8.48 -4.11 9.21
N THR A 61 7.27 -3.55 9.13
CA THR A 61 6.14 -4.09 9.89
C THR A 61 5.63 -5.40 9.29
N ILE A 62 5.68 -6.47 10.09
CA ILE A 62 5.26 -7.82 9.67
C ILE A 62 4.02 -8.34 10.41
N GLY A 63 3.39 -7.50 11.23
CA GLY A 63 2.14 -7.80 11.94
C GLY A 63 1.71 -6.69 12.90
N THR A 64 0.63 -6.93 13.63
CA THR A 64 0.06 -5.96 14.58
C THR A 64 0.92 -5.74 15.82
N ASP A 65 1.77 -6.71 16.16
CA ASP A 65 2.58 -6.69 17.38
C ASP A 65 4.07 -6.94 17.10
N ARG A 66 4.45 -6.96 15.82
CA ARG A 66 5.74 -7.47 15.35
C ARG A 66 6.31 -6.65 14.21
N VAL A 67 7.61 -6.37 14.28
CA VAL A 67 8.39 -5.80 13.18
C VAL A 67 9.67 -6.62 12.98
N LEU A 68 10.12 -6.69 11.73
CA LEU A 68 11.37 -7.31 11.29
C LEU A 68 12.43 -6.22 11.16
N LEU A 69 13.57 -6.40 11.80
CA LEU A 69 14.75 -5.55 11.67
C LEU A 69 15.76 -6.29 10.79
N MET A 70 16.40 -5.59 9.86
CA MET A 70 17.44 -6.15 8.98
C MET A 70 18.62 -5.17 8.88
N TRP A 71 19.84 -5.69 8.88
CA TRP A 71 21.06 -4.88 8.75
C TRP A 71 22.24 -5.69 8.21
N ASP A 72 23.20 -4.97 7.63
CA ASP A 72 24.47 -5.49 7.18
C ASP A 72 25.59 -5.16 8.18
N TYR A 73 26.51 -6.11 8.36
CA TYR A 73 27.71 -5.91 9.18
C TYR A 73 28.82 -6.90 8.82
N PRO A 74 30.11 -6.54 8.92
CA PRO A 74 31.21 -7.48 8.73
C PRO A 74 31.17 -8.66 9.72
N ALA A 75 31.36 -9.88 9.20
CA ALA A 75 31.33 -11.09 10.03
C ALA A 75 32.54 -11.15 10.99
N GLY A 76 32.28 -11.39 12.28
CA GLY A 76 33.33 -11.56 13.29
C GLY A 76 33.88 -10.26 13.88
N GLU A 77 33.40 -9.10 13.45
CA GLU A 77 33.82 -7.80 14.01
C GLU A 77 33.01 -7.36 15.22
N ALA A 78 31.73 -7.71 15.32
CA ALA A 78 30.92 -7.44 16.52
C ALA A 78 30.81 -8.71 17.38
N THR A 79 30.89 -8.56 18.70
CA THR A 79 30.56 -9.65 19.64
C THR A 79 29.07 -9.75 19.90
N PHE A 80 28.37 -8.61 19.90
CA PHE A 80 26.92 -8.50 20.01
C PHE A 80 26.44 -7.19 19.38
N PHE A 81 25.15 -7.09 19.12
CA PHE A 81 24.49 -5.81 18.81
C PHE A 81 23.63 -5.37 20.00
N GLU A 82 23.58 -4.07 20.23
CA GLU A 82 22.67 -3.44 21.17
C GLU A 82 21.51 -2.82 20.38
N LEU A 83 20.31 -3.34 20.57
CA LEU A 83 19.07 -2.80 20.02
C LEU A 83 18.33 -2.04 21.12
N ARG A 84 18.06 -0.76 20.91
CA ARG A 84 17.20 0.07 21.76
C ARG A 84 15.94 0.47 21.01
N VAL A 85 14.82 0.40 21.72
CA VAL A 85 13.49 0.72 21.20
C VAL A 85 12.89 1.82 22.05
N PHE A 86 12.43 2.89 21.41
CA PHE A 86 11.84 4.05 22.06
C PHE A 86 10.39 4.25 21.60
N ASP A 87 9.60 4.98 22.39
CA ASP A 87 8.32 5.53 21.93
C ASP A 87 8.53 6.81 21.10
N SER A 88 7.43 7.38 20.61
CA SER A 88 7.43 8.65 19.87
C SER A 88 7.89 9.87 20.69
N GLU A 89 7.98 9.75 22.01
CA GLU A 89 8.46 10.79 22.93
C GLU A 89 9.95 10.61 23.28
N ASN A 90 10.64 9.65 22.64
CA ASN A 90 12.03 9.26 22.89
C ASN A 90 12.28 8.61 24.26
N ASN A 91 11.25 8.08 24.92
CA ASN A 91 11.44 7.28 26.14
C ASN A 91 11.90 5.88 25.76
N LEU A 92 12.97 5.40 26.41
CA LEU A 92 13.48 4.05 26.19
C LEU A 92 12.49 3.02 26.75
N LEU A 93 11.93 2.20 25.87
CA LEU A 93 10.98 1.15 26.21
C LEU A 93 11.65 -0.21 26.41
N ARG A 94 12.62 -0.55 25.56
CA ARG A 94 13.29 -1.86 25.57
C ARG A 94 14.74 -1.73 25.13
N GLU A 95 15.58 -2.57 25.75
CA GLU A 95 16.96 -2.80 25.33
C GLU A 95 17.17 -4.32 25.14
N LYS A 96 17.84 -4.69 24.05
CA LYS A 96 18.08 -6.09 23.67
C LYS A 96 19.52 -6.26 23.20
N THR A 97 20.16 -7.31 23.70
CA THR A 97 21.45 -7.80 23.21
C THR A 97 21.20 -8.89 22.17
N LEU A 98 21.67 -8.68 20.95
CA LEU A 98 21.56 -9.64 19.85
C LEU A 98 22.94 -10.28 19.56
N PRO A 99 23.01 -11.52 19.09
CA PRO A 99 24.29 -12.16 18.73
C PRO A 99 25.05 -11.37 17.65
N GLY A 100 26.37 -11.27 17.73
CA GLY A 100 27.18 -10.53 16.74
C GLY A 100 27.14 -11.08 15.30
N ASN A 101 26.67 -12.32 15.13
CA ASN A 101 26.40 -12.92 13.82
C ASN A 101 24.97 -12.71 13.31
N ALA A 102 24.08 -12.05 14.07
CA ALA A 102 22.73 -11.74 13.62
C ALA A 102 22.74 -10.68 12.53
N ARG A 103 21.87 -10.84 11.53
CA ARG A 103 21.63 -9.87 10.43
C ARG A 103 20.16 -9.49 10.32
N ASP A 104 19.33 -10.20 11.06
CA ASP A 104 17.92 -9.92 11.21
C ASP A 104 17.50 -10.15 12.66
N PHE A 105 16.39 -9.54 13.04
CA PHE A 105 15.73 -9.81 14.30
C PHE A 105 14.26 -9.45 14.23
N VAL A 106 13.39 -10.36 14.69
CA VAL A 106 11.97 -10.05 14.89
C VAL A 106 11.74 -9.64 16.33
N ILE A 107 11.30 -8.40 16.52
CA ILE A 107 10.79 -7.95 17.81
C ILE A 107 9.27 -8.17 17.86
N SER A 108 8.76 -8.66 18.99
CA SER A 108 7.34 -8.99 19.17
C SER A 108 6.75 -8.33 20.42
N ASN A 109 5.46 -8.54 20.66
CA ASN A 109 4.72 -7.94 21.78
C ASN A 109 4.72 -6.40 21.75
N LEU A 110 4.85 -5.79 20.58
CA LEU A 110 4.64 -4.35 20.42
C LEU A 110 3.15 -4.03 20.52
N THR A 111 2.82 -2.80 20.87
CA THR A 111 1.43 -2.35 20.93
C THR A 111 0.97 -2.08 19.49
N PRO A 112 -0.17 -2.62 19.04
CA PRO A 112 -0.74 -2.33 17.71
C PRO A 112 -1.02 -0.85 17.49
N GLY A 113 -0.87 -0.37 16.26
CA GLY A 113 -1.11 1.04 15.88
C GLY A 113 -0.22 2.05 16.58
N THR A 114 0.98 1.65 17.01
CA THR A 114 1.88 2.47 17.83
C THR A 114 3.19 2.71 17.10
N VAL A 115 3.65 3.97 17.11
CA VAL A 115 4.93 4.39 16.52
C VAL A 115 6.07 4.02 17.46
N TYR A 116 7.11 3.39 16.93
CA TYR A 116 8.33 3.04 17.64
C TYR A 116 9.56 3.58 16.91
N LEU A 117 10.57 3.98 17.67
CA LEU A 117 11.90 4.36 17.14
C LEU A 117 12.90 3.25 17.47
N PHE A 118 13.68 2.83 16.49
CA PHE A 118 14.66 1.74 16.61
C PHE A 118 16.08 2.28 16.41
N GLN A 119 16.96 1.95 17.36
CA GLN A 119 18.37 2.31 17.33
C GLN A 119 19.22 1.05 17.49
N LEU A 120 20.20 0.86 16.59
CA LEU A 120 21.06 -0.32 16.57
C LEU A 120 22.54 0.08 16.58
N SER A 121 23.30 -0.50 17.51
CA SER A 121 24.75 -0.32 17.63
C SER A 121 25.47 -1.67 17.64
N ALA A 122 26.68 -1.72 17.10
CA ALA A 122 27.54 -2.91 17.13
C ALA A 122 28.54 -2.81 18.28
N CYS A 123 28.77 -3.89 19.04
CA CYS A 123 29.57 -3.83 20.26
C CYS A 123 30.62 -4.95 20.40
N ILE A 124 31.78 -4.60 20.97
CA ILE A 124 32.86 -5.50 21.39
C ILE A 124 33.15 -5.25 22.86
N GLN A 125 33.07 -6.31 23.70
CA GLN A 125 33.57 -6.28 25.09
C GLN A 125 33.08 -5.08 25.94
N GLY A 126 31.91 -4.52 25.61
CA GLY A 126 31.29 -3.39 26.31
C GLY A 126 31.50 -2.01 25.67
N ASP A 127 32.33 -1.88 24.64
CA ASP A 127 32.40 -0.68 23.78
C ASP A 127 31.49 -0.89 22.56
N CYS A 128 30.74 0.15 22.17
CA CYS A 128 29.84 0.12 21.02
C CYS A 128 30.23 1.18 19.98
N SER A 129 29.85 0.94 18.72
CA SER A 129 29.91 1.95 17.65
C SER A 129 28.87 3.05 17.84
N GLU A 130 29.01 4.13 17.07
CA GLU A 130 27.89 5.04 16.83
C GLU A 130 26.68 4.26 16.32
N PRO A 131 25.45 4.65 16.70
CA PRO A 131 24.25 3.97 16.25
C PRO A 131 23.99 4.23 14.77
N ALA A 132 23.46 3.22 14.08
CA ALA A 132 22.91 3.41 12.75
C ALA A 132 21.80 4.49 12.76
N PRO A 133 21.51 5.15 11.62
CA PRO A 133 20.41 6.11 11.52
C PRO A 133 19.10 5.52 12.05
N ILE A 134 18.49 6.23 13.00
CA ILE A 134 17.25 5.80 13.66
C ILE A 134 16.19 5.54 12.58
N GLN A 135 15.54 4.38 12.68
CA GLN A 135 14.37 4.04 11.88
C GLN A 135 13.13 4.17 12.75
N ASP A 136 12.11 4.87 12.26
CA ASP A 136 10.78 4.86 12.83
C ASP A 136 9.89 3.87 12.10
N GLU A 137 8.99 3.22 12.82
CA GLU A 137 8.02 2.32 12.20
C GLU A 137 6.74 2.28 13.04
N THR A 138 5.59 2.20 12.38
CA THR A 138 4.29 2.10 13.05
C THR A 138 3.76 0.69 12.91
N THR A 139 3.52 0.00 14.03
CA THR A 139 2.90 -1.32 14.00
C THR A 139 1.52 -1.27 13.37
N GLN A 140 1.13 -2.37 12.69
CA GLN A 140 -0.23 -2.48 12.17
C GLN A 140 -1.24 -2.34 13.32
N THR A 141 -2.36 -1.66 13.06
CA THR A 141 -3.48 -1.60 14.01
C THR A 141 -4.06 -3.00 14.19
N LEU A 142 -4.68 -3.28 15.34
CA LEU A 142 -5.48 -4.49 15.45
C LEU A 142 -6.56 -4.44 14.37
N PRO A 143 -6.81 -5.54 13.64
CA PRO A 143 -7.92 -5.57 12.73
C PRO A 143 -9.20 -5.18 13.49
N PRO A 144 -10.08 -4.39 12.87
CA PRO A 144 -11.36 -4.07 13.48
C PRO A 144 -12.08 -5.37 13.83
N SER A 145 -12.63 -5.45 15.05
CA SER A 145 -13.52 -6.56 15.38
C SER A 145 -14.67 -6.55 14.38
N ARG A 146 -15.00 -7.69 13.79
CA ARG A 146 -16.09 -7.81 12.80
C ARG A 146 -17.39 -7.17 13.31
N SER A 147 -18.07 -6.40 12.46
CA SER A 147 -19.43 -5.91 12.70
C SER A 147 -20.45 -6.75 11.96
N PHE A 148 -21.66 -6.87 12.49
CA PHE A 148 -22.82 -7.47 11.80
C PHE A 148 -23.93 -6.45 11.53
N MET A 149 -23.67 -5.19 11.83
CA MET A 149 -24.61 -4.09 11.74
C MET A 149 -23.85 -2.78 11.60
N ASP A 150 -24.53 -1.81 11.01
CA ASP A 150 -24.09 -0.43 10.89
C ASP A 150 -23.91 0.18 12.29
N ARG A 151 -22.70 0.65 12.61
CA ARG A 151 -22.36 1.21 13.92
C ARG A 151 -22.76 2.69 13.98
N PRO A 152 -22.72 3.33 15.16
CA PRO A 152 -22.98 4.76 15.24
C PRO A 152 -21.94 5.59 14.48
N ASP A 153 -22.40 6.33 13.47
CA ASP A 153 -21.59 7.22 12.64
C ASP A 153 -20.85 8.28 13.49
N GLU A 154 -19.59 8.55 13.17
CA GLU A 154 -18.81 9.62 13.80
C GLU A 154 -19.22 11.03 13.37
N ILE A 155 -19.77 11.16 12.17
CA ILE A 155 -20.24 12.41 11.59
C ILE A 155 -21.68 12.24 11.13
N SER A 156 -22.44 13.34 11.10
CA SER A 156 -23.81 13.32 10.59
C SER A 156 -23.87 13.57 9.09
N GLY A 157 -24.90 13.04 8.43
CA GLY A 157 -25.25 13.35 7.05
C GLY A 157 -24.93 12.21 6.08
N PRO A 158 -25.06 12.44 4.77
CA PRO A 158 -24.89 11.38 3.78
C PRO A 158 -23.47 10.82 3.78
N GLN A 159 -23.37 9.49 3.83
CA GLN A 159 -22.11 8.74 3.90
C GLN A 159 -22.15 7.46 3.04
N VAL A 160 -20.97 6.98 2.68
CA VAL A 160 -20.76 5.71 1.99
C VAL A 160 -20.48 4.63 3.02
N HIS A 161 -21.39 3.67 3.19
CA HIS A 161 -21.19 2.52 4.04
C HIS A 161 -20.59 1.34 3.29
N VAL A 162 -19.75 0.56 3.96
CA VAL A 162 -19.11 -0.61 3.33
C VAL A 162 -19.69 -1.89 3.89
N ILE A 163 -20.00 -2.84 3.00
CA ILE A 163 -20.49 -4.16 3.37
C ILE A 163 -19.58 -5.22 2.75
N TYR A 164 -19.03 -6.11 3.58
CA TYR A 164 -18.46 -7.38 3.11
C TYR A 164 -19.52 -8.46 3.21
N ALA A 165 -19.92 -9.03 2.08
CA ALA A 165 -20.99 -10.00 2.03
C ALA A 165 -20.55 -11.33 1.43
N VAL A 166 -21.06 -12.44 1.96
CA VAL A 166 -20.78 -13.79 1.45
C VAL A 166 -22.10 -14.53 1.19
N PRO A 167 -22.17 -15.39 0.16
CA PRO A 167 -23.34 -16.27 -0.01
C PRO A 167 -23.45 -17.23 1.17
N TYR A 168 -24.62 -17.85 1.34
CA TYR A 168 -24.91 -18.77 2.44
C TYR A 168 -23.84 -19.86 2.58
N ASP A 169 -23.47 -20.47 1.45
CA ASP A 169 -22.49 -21.54 1.29
C ASP A 169 -21.06 -21.06 0.96
N GLY A 170 -20.84 -19.74 0.96
CA GLY A 170 -19.54 -19.13 0.66
C GLY A 170 -18.53 -19.30 1.79
N LEU A 171 -17.27 -19.56 1.43
CA LEU A 171 -16.14 -19.44 2.35
C LEU A 171 -16.01 -17.98 2.76
N ASP A 172 -15.93 -17.75 4.07
CA ASP A 172 -15.67 -16.43 4.63
C ASP A 172 -14.17 -16.23 4.79
N ARG A 173 -13.61 -15.33 3.98
CA ARG A 173 -12.19 -14.96 3.99
C ARG A 173 -11.85 -13.88 5.02
N GLN A 174 -12.85 -13.40 5.76
CA GLN A 174 -12.73 -12.37 6.80
C GLN A 174 -12.10 -11.06 6.29
N LEU A 175 -12.42 -10.65 5.06
CA LEU A 175 -11.81 -9.46 4.44
C LEU A 175 -12.18 -8.16 5.17
N ASP A 176 -13.33 -8.14 5.85
CA ASP A 176 -13.77 -7.06 6.74
C ASP A 176 -12.92 -6.92 8.01
N ALA A 177 -12.26 -8.00 8.44
CA ALA A 177 -11.63 -8.13 9.75
C ALA A 177 -10.16 -8.57 9.67
N ASN A 178 -9.56 -8.64 8.48
CA ASN A 178 -8.15 -8.99 8.30
C ASN A 178 -7.30 -7.83 7.75
N GLY A 179 -7.90 -6.63 7.64
CA GLY A 179 -7.26 -5.42 7.13
C GLY A 179 -7.29 -5.26 5.60
N THR A 180 -7.69 -6.27 4.83
CA THR A 180 -7.66 -6.23 3.37
C THR A 180 -8.58 -5.14 2.82
N LEU A 181 -9.84 -5.09 3.25
CA LEU A 181 -10.76 -4.07 2.74
C LEU A 181 -10.40 -2.67 3.24
N THR A 182 -9.93 -2.54 4.48
CA THR A 182 -9.42 -1.26 5.01
C THR A 182 -8.27 -0.71 4.16
N ALA A 183 -7.29 -1.55 3.82
CA ALA A 183 -6.17 -1.18 2.95
C ALA A 183 -6.63 -0.83 1.53
N SER A 184 -7.53 -1.63 0.95
CA SER A 184 -8.10 -1.40 -0.39
C SER A 184 -8.81 -0.04 -0.47
N ILE A 185 -9.68 0.26 0.51
CA ILE A 185 -10.43 1.51 0.56
C ILE A 185 -9.51 2.70 0.75
N ALA A 186 -8.57 2.60 1.68
CA ALA A 186 -7.59 3.65 1.89
C ALA A 186 -6.75 3.91 0.62
N SER A 187 -6.31 2.87 -0.09
CA SER A 187 -5.53 3.00 -1.33
C SER A 187 -6.26 3.80 -2.42
N PHE A 188 -7.48 3.39 -2.81
CA PHE A 188 -8.20 4.14 -3.86
C PHE A 188 -8.66 5.50 -3.38
N HIS A 189 -9.02 5.65 -2.10
CA HIS A 189 -9.47 6.93 -1.56
C HIS A 189 -8.33 7.94 -1.49
N ASN A 190 -7.14 7.52 -1.07
CA ASN A 190 -5.93 8.34 -1.11
C ASN A 190 -5.60 8.80 -2.53
N TRP A 191 -5.65 7.87 -3.49
CA TRP A 191 -5.47 8.21 -4.91
C TRP A 191 -6.55 9.20 -5.39
N PHE A 192 -7.82 8.96 -5.05
CA PHE A 192 -8.94 9.82 -5.44
C PHE A 192 -8.78 11.24 -4.90
N MET A 193 -8.42 11.38 -3.62
CA MET A 193 -8.16 12.67 -2.98
C MET A 193 -7.03 13.43 -3.66
N GLN A 194 -5.92 12.76 -3.95
CA GLN A 194 -4.79 13.37 -4.62
C GLN A 194 -5.13 13.87 -6.03
N ARG A 195 -5.94 13.11 -6.78
CA ARG A 195 -6.32 13.43 -8.16
C ARG A 195 -7.42 14.48 -8.25
N SER A 196 -8.45 14.37 -7.43
CA SER A 196 -9.65 15.21 -7.53
C SER A 196 -9.67 16.40 -6.56
N GLY A 197 -8.91 16.37 -5.47
CA GLY A 197 -9.10 17.30 -4.35
C GLY A 197 -10.45 17.14 -3.63
N LEU A 198 -11.14 16.03 -3.87
CA LEU A 198 -12.37 15.66 -3.20
C LEU A 198 -12.12 14.50 -2.24
N HIS A 199 -12.84 14.48 -1.14
CA HIS A 199 -12.82 13.43 -0.13
C HIS A 199 -14.20 12.74 -0.11
N ILE A 200 -14.25 11.44 -0.41
CA ILE A 200 -15.46 10.62 -0.23
C ILE A 200 -15.77 10.50 1.27
N ARG A 201 -17.01 10.77 1.64
CA ARG A 201 -17.51 10.67 3.02
C ARG A 201 -17.80 9.22 3.36
N PHE A 202 -16.78 8.42 3.63
CA PHE A 202 -16.98 7.07 4.15
C PHE A 202 -17.59 7.12 5.55
N ASP A 203 -18.45 6.15 5.83
CA ASP A 203 -18.89 5.87 7.18
C ASP A 203 -17.73 5.31 8.02
N ARG A 204 -17.61 5.82 9.25
CA ARG A 204 -16.47 5.57 10.13
C ARG A 204 -16.91 5.31 11.56
N TYR A 205 -16.14 4.47 12.24
CA TYR A 205 -16.28 4.14 13.64
C TYR A 205 -14.91 3.93 14.29
N ASN A 206 -14.59 4.72 15.32
CA ASN A 206 -13.28 4.79 15.97
C ASN A 206 -12.12 5.12 15.02
N GLY A 207 -12.32 6.06 14.10
CA GLY A 207 -11.32 6.55 13.14
C GLY A 207 -11.13 5.67 11.90
N GLU A 208 -11.66 4.45 11.90
CA GLU A 208 -11.56 3.48 10.80
C GLU A 208 -12.87 3.45 9.99
N VAL A 209 -12.80 2.99 8.73
CA VAL A 209 -14.01 2.76 7.92
C VAL A 209 -14.89 1.70 8.59
N ASP A 210 -16.19 1.97 8.75
CA ASP A 210 -17.11 0.99 9.30
C ASP A 210 -17.50 -0.04 8.23
N ILE A 211 -17.10 -1.29 8.45
CA ILE A 211 -17.38 -2.40 7.53
C ILE A 211 -18.34 -3.38 8.22
N THR A 212 -19.52 -3.54 7.64
CA THR A 212 -20.50 -4.54 8.08
C THR A 212 -20.31 -5.86 7.34
N PHE A 213 -20.18 -6.96 8.09
CA PHE A 213 -20.24 -8.30 7.54
C PHE A 213 -21.68 -8.79 7.42
N HIS A 214 -22.02 -9.40 6.28
CA HIS A 214 -23.29 -10.09 6.07
C HIS A 214 -23.12 -11.45 5.41
N ARG A 215 -23.79 -12.47 5.94
CA ARG A 215 -23.95 -13.76 5.25
C ARG A 215 -25.38 -13.88 4.75
N PHE A 216 -25.55 -13.98 3.45
CA PHE A 216 -26.86 -14.15 2.84
C PHE A 216 -27.49 -15.48 3.21
N ARG A 217 -28.82 -15.56 3.11
CA ARG A 217 -29.58 -16.81 3.25
C ARG A 217 -29.60 -17.63 1.96
N LEU A 218 -29.25 -17.01 0.84
CA LEU A 218 -29.20 -17.62 -0.48
C LEU A 218 -27.79 -18.13 -0.75
N THR A 219 -27.71 -19.31 -1.36
CA THR A 219 -26.47 -19.89 -1.89
C THR A 219 -25.97 -19.11 -3.10
N ASP A 220 -24.70 -19.27 -3.42
CA ASP A 220 -24.10 -18.62 -4.60
C ASP A 220 -24.81 -19.05 -5.90
N GLN A 221 -25.24 -20.32 -5.97
CA GLN A 221 -26.00 -20.86 -7.10
C GLN A 221 -27.39 -20.22 -7.24
N GLU A 222 -28.10 -19.96 -6.14
CA GLU A 222 -29.41 -19.30 -6.16
C GLU A 222 -29.32 -17.82 -6.58
N LEU A 223 -28.16 -17.18 -6.38
CA LEU A 223 -27.89 -15.81 -6.81
C LEU A 223 -27.46 -15.71 -8.29
N GLN A 224 -26.92 -16.77 -8.89
CA GLN A 224 -26.46 -16.76 -10.30
C GLN A 224 -27.49 -16.28 -11.34
N PRO A 225 -28.80 -16.63 -11.27
CA PRO A 225 -29.80 -16.15 -12.23
C PRO A 225 -29.93 -14.62 -12.29
N TRP A 226 -29.42 -13.92 -11.27
CA TRP A 226 -29.44 -12.47 -11.17
C TRP A 226 -28.16 -11.81 -11.69
N SER A 227 -27.21 -12.54 -12.28
CA SER A 227 -25.88 -12.02 -12.68
C SER A 227 -25.91 -10.67 -13.42
N SER A 228 -26.92 -10.40 -14.25
CA SER A 228 -27.05 -9.13 -15.01
C SER A 228 -27.52 -7.93 -14.17
N ARG A 229 -28.06 -8.19 -12.99
CA ARG A 229 -28.63 -7.21 -12.06
C ARG A 229 -28.34 -7.58 -10.60
N LEU A 230 -27.19 -8.23 -10.37
CA LEU A 230 -26.88 -8.87 -9.10
C LEU A 230 -26.79 -7.83 -7.99
N VAL A 231 -26.19 -6.67 -8.24
CA VAL A 231 -26.17 -5.52 -7.31
C VAL A 231 -27.55 -5.15 -6.75
N LEU A 232 -28.59 -5.12 -7.61
CA LEU A 232 -29.95 -4.81 -7.18
C LEU A 232 -30.54 -5.93 -6.30
N ARG A 233 -30.24 -7.19 -6.65
CA ARG A 233 -30.64 -8.35 -5.84
C ARG A 233 -29.96 -8.36 -4.47
N LEU A 234 -28.66 -8.07 -4.42
CA LEU A 234 -27.91 -7.97 -3.17
C LEU A 234 -28.47 -6.83 -2.29
N GLN A 235 -28.73 -5.67 -2.88
CA GLN A 235 -29.34 -4.53 -2.16
C GLN A 235 -30.72 -4.89 -1.59
N GLU A 236 -31.56 -5.61 -2.34
CA GLU A 236 -32.88 -6.07 -1.87
C GLU A 236 -32.77 -6.99 -0.64
N GLU A 237 -31.85 -7.95 -0.68
CA GLU A 237 -31.59 -8.88 0.44
C GLU A 237 -31.04 -8.14 1.67
N LEU A 238 -30.09 -7.22 1.48
CA LEU A 238 -29.53 -6.39 2.56
C LEU A 238 -30.59 -5.45 3.16
N LYS A 239 -31.47 -4.89 2.33
CA LYS A 239 -32.60 -4.08 2.79
C LYS A 239 -33.58 -4.91 3.62
N THR A 240 -33.88 -6.13 3.18
CA THR A 240 -34.73 -7.08 3.93
C THR A 240 -34.08 -7.49 5.25
N ALA A 241 -32.74 -7.55 5.30
CA ALA A 241 -31.97 -7.78 6.53
C ALA A 241 -31.88 -6.55 7.46
N GLY A 242 -32.42 -5.40 7.07
CA GLY A 242 -32.36 -4.17 7.86
C GLY A 242 -31.01 -3.46 7.86
N LEU A 243 -30.16 -3.74 6.87
CA LEU A 243 -28.80 -3.16 6.75
C LEU A 243 -28.73 -1.96 5.80
N ILE A 244 -29.82 -1.61 5.13
CA ILE A 244 -29.90 -0.49 4.19
C ILE A 244 -30.72 0.65 4.80
N ARG A 245 -30.15 1.84 4.83
CA ARG A 245 -30.73 3.11 5.28
C ARG A 245 -30.88 4.07 4.10
N GLU A 246 -31.89 4.92 4.11
CA GLU A 246 -32.19 5.80 2.97
C GLU A 246 -31.19 6.96 2.82
N ASP A 247 -30.45 7.31 3.87
CA ASP A 247 -29.49 8.41 3.91
C ASP A 247 -28.05 8.00 3.58
N LYS A 248 -27.80 6.71 3.29
CA LYS A 248 -26.48 6.18 2.92
C LYS A 248 -26.48 5.55 1.54
N ILE A 249 -25.31 5.53 0.91
CA ILE A 249 -25.04 4.64 -0.23
C ILE A 249 -24.07 3.54 0.20
N TYR A 250 -24.05 2.44 -0.53
CA TYR A 250 -23.38 1.21 -0.12
C TYR A 250 -22.37 0.74 -1.14
N LEU A 251 -21.14 0.49 -0.71
CA LEU A 251 -20.14 -0.24 -1.46
C LEU A 251 -20.06 -1.67 -0.92
N ILE A 252 -20.47 -2.64 -1.73
CA ILE A 252 -20.62 -4.04 -1.34
C ILE A 252 -19.47 -4.86 -1.94
N TYR A 253 -18.64 -5.46 -1.10
CA TYR A 253 -17.68 -6.49 -1.49
C TYR A 253 -18.36 -7.86 -1.35
N TYR A 254 -18.90 -8.39 -2.43
CA TYR A 254 -19.58 -9.69 -2.45
C TYR A 254 -18.61 -10.81 -2.81
N ASP A 255 -18.31 -11.71 -1.87
CA ASP A 255 -17.41 -12.86 -2.02
C ASP A 255 -18.07 -14.09 -2.68
N GLY A 256 -18.99 -13.84 -3.61
CA GLY A 256 -19.60 -14.86 -4.45
C GLY A 256 -19.28 -14.65 -5.92
N SER A 257 -19.81 -15.54 -6.75
CA SER A 257 -19.55 -15.55 -8.17
C SER A 257 -20.56 -14.72 -8.97
N SER A 258 -20.15 -14.33 -10.17
CA SER A 258 -21.01 -13.75 -11.20
C SER A 258 -20.52 -14.23 -12.56
N SER A 259 -21.46 -14.57 -13.44
CA SER A 259 -21.15 -15.10 -14.77
C SER A 259 -20.98 -14.01 -15.85
N LEU A 260 -21.36 -12.76 -15.54
CA LEU A 260 -21.47 -11.70 -16.54
C LEU A 260 -20.55 -10.50 -16.29
N ALA A 261 -20.17 -10.24 -15.04
CA ALA A 261 -19.33 -9.11 -14.69
C ALA A 261 -18.52 -9.39 -13.43
N CYS A 262 -17.62 -8.47 -13.11
CA CYS A 262 -16.85 -8.48 -11.86
C CYS A 262 -17.28 -7.39 -10.89
N GLY A 263 -18.18 -6.53 -11.33
CA GLY A 263 -18.76 -5.44 -10.57
C GLY A 263 -20.11 -5.08 -11.17
N GLY A 264 -20.77 -4.11 -10.56
CA GLY A 264 -22.02 -3.57 -11.02
C GLY A 264 -22.56 -2.55 -10.04
N ALA A 265 -23.21 -1.52 -10.56
CA ALA A 265 -23.71 -0.43 -9.76
C ALA A 265 -25.14 -0.05 -10.15
N SER A 266 -25.82 0.57 -9.20
CA SER A 266 -26.94 1.45 -9.51
C SER A 266 -26.41 2.68 -10.23
N TRP A 267 -27.19 3.24 -11.16
CA TRP A 267 -26.86 4.47 -11.89
C TRP A 267 -28.10 5.37 -11.96
N PRO A 268 -28.40 6.10 -10.87
CA PRO A 268 -29.59 6.94 -10.81
C PRO A 268 -29.54 8.10 -11.82
N PRO A 269 -30.69 8.52 -12.37
CA PRO A 269 -32.03 8.00 -12.10
C PRO A 269 -32.42 6.76 -12.94
N ARG A 270 -31.64 6.39 -13.96
CA ARG A 270 -32.00 5.33 -14.92
C ARG A 270 -32.05 3.94 -14.30
N VAL A 271 -31.04 3.60 -13.51
CA VAL A 271 -30.99 2.38 -12.71
C VAL A 271 -31.09 2.81 -11.24
N PRO A 272 -32.31 2.94 -10.69
CA PRO A 272 -32.50 3.44 -9.34
C PRO A 272 -31.92 2.47 -8.31
N GLY A 273 -31.28 3.03 -7.30
CA GLY A 273 -30.66 2.29 -6.23
C GLY A 273 -29.59 3.13 -5.54
N GLN A 274 -28.97 2.54 -4.55
CA GLN A 274 -28.02 3.20 -3.63
C GLN A 274 -26.84 2.27 -3.35
N SER A 275 -26.53 1.34 -4.26
CA SER A 275 -25.47 0.35 -4.06
C SER A 275 -24.63 0.13 -5.31
N ALA A 276 -23.34 -0.03 -5.06
CA ALA A 276 -22.33 -0.61 -5.94
C ALA A 276 -21.90 -1.95 -5.35
N ALA A 277 -21.58 -2.95 -6.17
CA ALA A 277 -21.15 -4.25 -5.70
C ALA A 277 -20.03 -4.86 -6.56
N LEU A 278 -18.92 -5.23 -5.92
CA LEU A 278 -17.86 -6.03 -6.52
C LEU A 278 -18.14 -7.52 -6.31
N TYR A 279 -17.97 -8.33 -7.36
CA TYR A 279 -18.16 -9.77 -7.34
C TYR A 279 -16.80 -10.47 -7.32
N LEU A 280 -16.27 -10.73 -6.12
CA LEU A 280 -14.87 -11.12 -5.93
C LEU A 280 -14.52 -12.49 -6.52
N ARG A 281 -15.52 -13.32 -6.81
CA ARG A 281 -15.36 -14.61 -7.50
C ARG A 281 -15.99 -14.59 -8.89
N GLY A 282 -16.19 -13.40 -9.46
CA GLY A 282 -16.69 -13.20 -10.82
C GLY A 282 -15.80 -13.87 -11.87
N ALA A 283 -16.44 -14.52 -12.83
CA ALA A 283 -15.78 -15.22 -13.94
C ALA A 283 -16.49 -14.96 -15.28
N PRO A 284 -16.57 -13.69 -15.74
CA PRO A 284 -17.18 -13.37 -17.02
C PRO A 284 -16.31 -13.85 -18.18
N SER A 285 -16.84 -14.76 -19.00
CA SER A 285 -16.13 -15.34 -20.14
C SER A 285 -15.66 -14.25 -21.14
N PRO A 286 -14.40 -14.30 -21.62
CA PRO A 286 -13.38 -15.34 -21.41
C PRO A 286 -12.45 -15.09 -20.20
N SER A 287 -12.75 -14.07 -19.39
CA SER A 287 -11.91 -13.59 -18.28
C SER A 287 -12.37 -14.09 -16.91
N SER A 288 -11.56 -13.85 -15.88
CA SER A 288 -11.98 -14.02 -14.49
C SER A 288 -11.33 -12.94 -13.64
N CYS A 289 -12.08 -12.49 -12.63
CA CYS A 289 -11.60 -11.50 -11.67
C CYS A 289 -11.15 -12.15 -10.36
N TYR A 290 -11.47 -13.42 -10.15
CA TYR A 290 -11.06 -14.17 -8.97
C TYR A 290 -9.54 -14.25 -8.76
N SER A 291 -8.75 -14.18 -9.84
CA SER A 291 -7.28 -14.22 -9.77
C SER A 291 -6.63 -12.88 -9.42
N ARG A 292 -7.43 -11.81 -9.26
CA ARG A 292 -6.92 -10.48 -8.94
C ARG A 292 -6.69 -10.35 -7.43
N SER A 293 -5.51 -9.91 -7.05
CA SER A 293 -5.18 -9.59 -5.66
C SER A 293 -5.60 -8.17 -5.31
N PHE A 294 -5.99 -7.97 -4.05
CA PHE A 294 -6.05 -6.64 -3.45
C PHE A 294 -4.64 -6.09 -3.25
N VAL A 295 -4.53 -4.77 -3.05
CA VAL A 295 -3.32 -4.15 -2.52
C VAL A 295 -2.96 -4.69 -1.13
N SER A 296 -1.68 -4.63 -0.78
CA SER A 296 -1.18 -5.11 0.52
C SER A 296 -1.17 -3.99 1.57
N SER A 297 -1.09 -2.73 1.15
CA SER A 297 -1.01 -1.55 2.02
C SER A 297 -1.95 -0.43 1.58
N ALA A 298 -2.35 0.40 2.55
CA ALA A 298 -3.15 1.62 2.35
C ALA A 298 -2.47 2.69 1.47
N THR A 299 -1.15 2.60 1.27
CA THR A 299 -0.35 3.52 0.47
C THR A 299 0.02 2.97 -0.90
N ASP A 300 -0.29 1.70 -1.17
CA ASP A 300 0.00 1.09 -2.46
C ASP A 300 -0.81 1.78 -3.56
N PHE A 301 -0.24 1.82 -4.76
CA PHE A 301 -0.96 2.31 -5.93
C PHE A 301 -2.18 1.41 -6.22
N PRO A 302 -3.39 1.98 -6.42
CA PRO A 302 -4.59 1.22 -6.72
C PRO A 302 -4.40 0.21 -7.84
N GLN A 303 -4.92 -0.99 -7.64
CA GLN A 303 -4.94 -2.04 -8.65
C GLN A 303 -6.37 -2.23 -9.15
N TYR A 304 -6.63 -3.39 -9.78
CA TYR A 304 -7.92 -3.68 -10.39
C TYR A 304 -9.10 -3.52 -9.42
N TRP A 305 -9.03 -4.10 -8.21
CA TRP A 305 -10.16 -4.07 -7.27
C TRP A 305 -10.42 -2.68 -6.70
N GLU A 306 -9.35 -1.94 -6.42
CA GLU A 306 -9.39 -0.57 -5.92
C GLU A 306 -10.02 0.37 -6.95
N PHE A 307 -9.59 0.27 -8.22
CA PHE A 307 -10.20 1.05 -9.29
C PHE A 307 -11.64 0.62 -9.56
N ALA A 308 -11.94 -0.68 -9.60
CA ALA A 308 -13.30 -1.18 -9.82
C ALA A 308 -14.26 -0.71 -8.70
N ALA A 309 -13.81 -0.72 -7.44
CA ALA A 309 -14.59 -0.22 -6.30
C ALA A 309 -14.95 1.24 -6.49
N LEU A 310 -13.97 2.07 -6.84
CA LEU A 310 -14.16 3.50 -7.04
C LEU A 310 -15.05 3.77 -8.25
N HIS A 311 -14.80 3.12 -9.38
CA HIS A 311 -15.59 3.23 -10.61
C HIS A 311 -17.08 2.93 -10.36
N ASP A 312 -17.39 1.75 -9.79
CA ASP A 312 -18.76 1.36 -9.52
C ASP A 312 -19.42 2.28 -8.49
N LEU A 313 -18.68 2.72 -7.47
CA LEU A 313 -19.19 3.67 -6.47
C LEU A 313 -19.59 5.01 -7.10
N LEU A 314 -18.81 5.53 -8.06
CA LEU A 314 -19.14 6.79 -8.73
C LEU A 314 -20.45 6.69 -9.52
N HIS A 315 -20.75 5.57 -10.17
CA HIS A 315 -22.06 5.40 -10.85
C HIS A 315 -23.24 5.59 -9.90
N VAL A 316 -23.12 5.17 -8.63
CA VAL A 316 -24.18 5.33 -7.61
C VAL A 316 -24.47 6.81 -7.33
N LEU A 317 -23.47 7.67 -7.54
CA LEU A 317 -23.61 9.12 -7.44
C LEU A 317 -24.26 9.75 -8.69
N GLY A 318 -24.67 8.95 -9.68
CA GLY A 318 -25.20 9.40 -10.98
C GLY A 318 -24.11 9.83 -11.96
N ILE A 319 -22.86 9.41 -11.72
CA ILE A 319 -21.70 9.90 -12.47
C ILE A 319 -21.58 9.24 -13.82
N VAL A 320 -21.11 10.09 -14.72
CA VAL A 320 -21.36 10.14 -16.16
C VAL A 320 -22.85 10.21 -16.45
N SER A 321 -23.32 11.42 -16.68
CA SER A 321 -24.65 11.69 -17.19
C SER A 321 -24.73 11.44 -18.70
N GLU A 322 -25.93 11.20 -19.22
CA GLU A 322 -26.15 10.93 -20.67
C GLU A 322 -25.82 12.12 -21.57
N ASN A 323 -25.80 13.32 -21.01
CA ASN A 323 -25.42 14.55 -21.67
C ASN A 323 -23.93 14.90 -21.47
N ALA A 324 -23.14 14.03 -20.85
CA ALA A 324 -21.69 14.20 -20.80
C ALA A 324 -21.13 14.21 -22.25
N PRO A 325 -20.23 15.15 -22.61
CA PRO A 325 -19.78 15.32 -23.99
C PRO A 325 -19.16 14.08 -24.65
N TYR A 326 -18.52 13.23 -23.85
CA TYR A 326 -17.89 11.98 -24.31
C TYR A 326 -18.61 10.72 -23.81
N HIS A 327 -19.88 10.83 -23.43
CA HIS A 327 -20.70 9.68 -23.05
C HIS A 327 -20.65 8.59 -24.13
N ALA A 328 -20.50 7.35 -23.68
CA ALA A 328 -20.44 6.18 -24.54
C ALA A 328 -21.86 5.64 -24.80
N ASP A 329 -22.41 5.89 -25.99
CA ASP A 329 -23.75 5.45 -26.37
C ASP A 329 -23.97 3.93 -26.21
N ASP A 330 -22.97 3.12 -26.56
CA ASP A 330 -23.03 1.64 -26.50
C ASP A 330 -22.85 1.08 -25.08
N TYR A 331 -22.33 1.90 -24.17
CA TYR A 331 -22.09 1.54 -22.78
C TYR A 331 -22.53 2.69 -21.88
N PRO A 332 -23.86 2.84 -21.67
CA PRO A 332 -24.39 3.92 -20.84
C PRO A 332 -23.70 3.99 -19.47
N ALA A 333 -23.66 5.21 -18.92
CA ALA A 333 -22.93 5.56 -17.70
C ALA A 333 -21.40 5.62 -17.83
N HIS A 334 -20.83 5.46 -19.03
CA HIS A 334 -19.38 5.50 -19.24
C HIS A 334 -19.01 6.57 -20.26
N ILE A 335 -17.71 6.84 -20.38
CA ILE A 335 -17.15 7.71 -21.41
C ILE A 335 -16.16 6.98 -22.32
N ASN A 336 -15.97 7.48 -23.53
CA ASN A 336 -15.10 6.84 -24.53
C ASN A 336 -13.61 7.28 -24.45
N GLU A 337 -13.18 7.84 -23.32
CA GLU A 337 -11.82 8.32 -23.09
C GLU A 337 -10.93 7.23 -22.44
N PRO A 338 -9.93 6.65 -23.12
CA PRO A 338 -9.25 5.41 -22.69
C PRO A 338 -8.49 5.43 -21.37
N VAL A 339 -8.14 6.61 -20.87
CA VAL A 339 -7.39 6.80 -19.61
C VAL A 339 -8.28 7.29 -18.47
N ASP A 340 -9.58 7.45 -18.72
CA ASP A 340 -10.52 7.82 -17.69
C ASP A 340 -10.89 6.64 -16.79
N LEU A 341 -11.11 6.92 -15.51
CA LEU A 341 -11.64 5.95 -14.58
C LEU A 341 -12.98 5.39 -15.10
N MET A 342 -13.84 6.24 -15.66
CA MET A 342 -15.16 5.88 -16.20
C MET A 342 -15.11 5.41 -17.66
N HIS A 343 -13.94 5.01 -18.15
CA HIS A 343 -13.80 4.51 -19.51
C HIS A 343 -14.61 3.23 -19.74
N SER A 344 -15.37 3.21 -20.83
CA SER A 344 -15.77 1.96 -21.48
C SER A 344 -15.41 2.01 -22.96
N GLY A 345 -14.96 0.86 -23.47
CA GLY A 345 -14.56 0.74 -24.86
C GLY A 345 -14.22 -0.71 -25.23
N PRO A 346 -13.98 -0.96 -26.53
CA PRO A 346 -13.60 -2.29 -27.01
C PRO A 346 -12.19 -2.71 -26.57
N GLN A 347 -11.39 -1.77 -26.06
CA GLN A 347 -10.07 -2.05 -25.51
C GLN A 347 -10.16 -2.38 -24.02
N PRO A 348 -9.27 -3.24 -23.49
CA PRO A 348 -9.21 -3.51 -22.06
C PRO A 348 -9.02 -2.22 -21.26
N TRP A 349 -9.59 -2.16 -20.05
CA TRP A 349 -9.36 -1.05 -19.13
C TRP A 349 -7.87 -0.95 -18.79
N ILE A 350 -7.18 0.05 -19.35
CA ILE A 350 -5.74 0.25 -19.17
C ILE A 350 -5.52 1.04 -17.88
N LEU A 351 -5.41 0.30 -16.78
CA LEU A 351 -5.12 0.86 -15.46
C LEU A 351 -3.62 1.09 -15.27
N GLY A 352 -3.25 2.24 -14.71
CA GLY A 352 -1.87 2.58 -14.40
C GLY A 352 -1.69 4.05 -14.02
N GLU A 353 -0.45 4.54 -14.04
CA GLU A 353 -0.14 5.92 -13.62
C GLU A 353 -0.90 7.00 -14.40
N MET A 354 -1.29 6.69 -15.64
CA MET A 354 -2.04 7.56 -16.54
C MET A 354 -3.55 7.57 -16.27
N THR A 355 -4.07 6.64 -15.47
CA THR A 355 -5.49 6.64 -15.08
C THR A 355 -5.83 7.96 -14.39
N GLY A 356 -6.94 8.57 -14.80
CA GLY A 356 -7.40 9.87 -14.33
C GLY A 356 -8.88 9.90 -13.99
N ILE A 357 -9.31 11.03 -13.41
CA ILE A 357 -10.73 11.34 -13.13
C ILE A 357 -11.10 12.49 -14.07
N ASP A 358 -12.07 12.25 -14.94
CA ASP A 358 -12.52 13.15 -16.02
C ASP A 358 -11.36 13.88 -16.67
N VAL A 359 -10.61 13.16 -17.50
CA VAL A 359 -9.28 13.62 -17.95
C VAL A 359 -9.34 14.97 -18.66
N LEU A 360 -10.38 15.24 -19.45
CA LEU A 360 -10.62 16.54 -20.09
C LEU A 360 -11.37 17.55 -19.21
N GLY A 361 -11.94 17.13 -18.09
CA GLY A 361 -12.56 17.99 -17.11
C GLY A 361 -13.95 18.51 -17.50
N ASN A 362 -14.65 17.80 -18.39
CA ASN A 362 -15.86 18.30 -19.05
C ASN A 362 -17.02 17.30 -19.11
N ASN A 363 -16.90 16.11 -18.49
CA ASN A 363 -17.93 15.08 -18.49
C ASN A 363 -18.71 15.01 -17.18
N TYR A 364 -18.00 15.00 -16.05
CA TYR A 364 -18.57 14.83 -14.71
C TYR A 364 -17.71 15.44 -13.59
N PHE A 365 -16.49 15.88 -13.86
CA PHE A 365 -15.60 16.50 -12.89
C PHE A 365 -14.72 17.56 -13.57
N GLY A 366 -14.90 18.84 -13.22
CA GLY A 366 -14.06 19.92 -13.73
C GLY A 366 -14.88 21.17 -14.03
N PRO A 367 -14.21 22.28 -14.39
CA PRO A 367 -14.89 23.56 -14.59
C PRO A 367 -15.80 23.57 -15.81
N ASP A 368 -15.59 22.67 -16.78
CA ASP A 368 -16.23 22.68 -18.10
C ASP A 368 -17.34 21.62 -18.24
N VAL A 369 -17.79 21.04 -17.12
CA VAL A 369 -18.92 20.09 -17.10
C VAL A 369 -20.21 20.84 -17.46
N PRO A 370 -21.03 20.34 -18.41
CA PRO A 370 -22.31 20.94 -18.76
C PRO A 370 -23.23 21.13 -17.56
N GLY A 371 -23.93 22.27 -17.49
CA GLY A 371 -24.75 22.62 -16.31
C GLY A 371 -25.98 21.72 -16.07
N ASP A 372 -26.34 20.90 -17.04
CA ASP A 372 -27.39 19.88 -16.95
C ASP A 372 -26.84 18.47 -16.67
N ALA A 373 -25.52 18.29 -16.63
CA ALA A 373 -24.86 17.05 -16.25
C ALA A 373 -24.63 16.99 -14.72
N VAL A 374 -24.56 15.77 -14.18
CA VAL A 374 -24.23 15.55 -12.76
C VAL A 374 -22.75 15.85 -12.54
N HIS A 375 -22.48 16.83 -11.69
CA HIS A 375 -21.13 17.21 -11.30
C HIS A 375 -20.70 16.48 -10.02
N LEU A 376 -19.58 15.76 -10.06
CA LEU A 376 -19.05 14.96 -8.95
C LEU A 376 -18.93 15.76 -7.66
N ALA A 377 -18.39 16.98 -7.73
CA ALA A 377 -18.20 17.84 -6.56
C ALA A 377 -19.49 18.37 -5.92
N ASP A 378 -20.65 18.18 -6.57
CA ASP A 378 -21.95 18.57 -6.03
C ASP A 378 -22.66 17.42 -5.29
N SER A 379 -22.09 16.21 -5.35
CA SER A 379 -22.62 15.06 -4.63
C SER A 379 -22.53 15.28 -3.11
N PRO A 380 -23.60 15.00 -2.33
CA PRO A 380 -23.56 15.13 -0.88
C PRO A 380 -22.68 14.08 -0.20
N PHE A 381 -22.22 13.07 -0.94
CA PHE A 381 -21.33 12.00 -0.46
C PHE A 381 -19.84 12.33 -0.64
N VAL A 382 -19.50 13.51 -1.16
CA VAL A 382 -18.12 14.00 -1.27
C VAL A 382 -17.98 15.39 -0.64
N GLU A 383 -16.78 15.72 -0.19
CA GLU A 383 -16.42 17.04 0.32
C GLU A 383 -15.19 17.56 -0.39
N LYS A 384 -15.10 18.89 -0.56
CA LYS A 384 -13.88 19.52 -1.08
C LYS A 384 -12.81 19.56 0.01
N ILE A 385 -11.59 19.16 -0.33
CA ILE A 385 -10.43 19.30 0.56
C ILE A 385 -9.94 20.75 0.49
N PRO A 386 -10.02 21.54 1.58
CA PRO A 386 -9.62 22.94 1.55
C PRO A 386 -8.16 23.11 1.15
N GLY A 387 -7.92 23.97 0.15
CA GLY A 387 -6.56 24.29 -0.31
C GLY A 387 -5.91 23.24 -1.23
N HIS A 388 -6.59 22.13 -1.53
CA HIS A 388 -6.13 21.17 -2.53
C HIS A 388 -6.57 21.60 -3.93
N VAL A 389 -5.62 21.65 -4.88
CA VAL A 389 -5.92 21.88 -6.30
C VAL A 389 -6.00 20.52 -6.98
N ALA A 390 -7.10 20.23 -7.67
CA ALA A 390 -7.25 19.02 -8.46
C ALA A 390 -6.09 18.91 -9.47
N VAL A 391 -5.48 17.74 -9.57
CA VAL A 391 -4.34 17.52 -10.47
C VAL A 391 -4.85 16.76 -11.68
N TYR A 392 -5.16 17.50 -12.75
CA TYR A 392 -5.59 16.90 -14.00
C TYR A 392 -4.43 16.10 -14.63
N PRO A 393 -4.69 14.90 -15.20
CA PRO A 393 -3.64 14.07 -15.79
C PRO A 393 -2.82 14.80 -16.87
N PHE A 394 -3.43 15.74 -17.60
CA PHE A 394 -2.75 16.55 -18.61
C PHE A 394 -1.68 17.48 -18.07
N GLU A 395 -1.75 17.89 -16.80
CA GLU A 395 -0.73 18.75 -16.19
C GLU A 395 0.57 17.98 -15.88
N ARG A 396 0.54 16.64 -15.93
CA ARG A 396 1.73 15.78 -15.82
C ARG A 396 2.35 15.42 -17.17
N LEU A 397 1.60 15.60 -18.25
CA LEU A 397 2.09 15.38 -19.60
C LEU A 397 2.88 16.62 -20.04
N SER A 398 3.93 16.42 -20.84
CA SER A 398 4.55 17.56 -21.52
C SER A 398 3.47 18.26 -22.35
N PRO A 399 3.52 19.60 -22.54
CA PRO A 399 2.55 20.30 -23.38
C PRO A 399 2.38 19.69 -24.78
N ALA A 400 3.44 19.06 -25.31
CA ALA A 400 3.40 18.35 -26.58
C ALA A 400 2.64 17.01 -26.50
N ASP A 401 2.78 16.25 -25.42
CA ASP A 401 2.08 14.98 -25.23
C ASP A 401 0.63 15.20 -24.81
N ALA A 402 0.36 16.23 -24.02
CA ALA A 402 -1.00 16.71 -23.74
C ALA A 402 -1.70 17.13 -25.04
N ALA A 403 -1.04 17.95 -25.89
CA ALA A 403 -1.60 18.34 -27.18
C ALA A 403 -1.82 17.17 -28.13
N LYS A 404 -0.94 16.15 -28.13
CA LYS A 404 -1.13 14.92 -28.91
C LYS A 404 -2.28 14.07 -28.39
N LEU A 405 -2.42 13.90 -27.08
CA LEU A 405 -3.57 13.20 -26.49
C LEU A 405 -4.87 13.94 -26.81
N MET A 406 -4.92 15.26 -26.59
CA MET A 406 -6.09 16.08 -26.91
C MET A 406 -6.44 16.06 -28.40
N GLN A 407 -5.44 16.05 -29.28
CA GLN A 407 -5.66 15.89 -30.73
C GLN A 407 -6.17 14.48 -31.06
N ALA A 408 -5.59 13.43 -30.46
CA ALA A 408 -6.08 12.07 -30.61
C ALA A 408 -7.53 11.93 -30.13
N PHE A 409 -7.93 12.60 -29.04
CA PHE A 409 -9.31 12.63 -28.53
C PHE A 409 -10.28 13.40 -29.44
N LYS A 410 -9.83 14.47 -30.09
CA LYS A 410 -10.63 15.19 -31.12
C LYS A 410 -10.85 14.35 -32.38
N ASP A 411 -9.95 13.41 -32.65
CA ASP A 411 -9.97 12.54 -33.82
C ASP A 411 -10.58 11.15 -33.53
N LEU A 412 -11.01 10.88 -32.28
CA LEU A 412 -11.75 9.67 -31.95
C LEU A 412 -13.16 9.74 -32.56
N PRO A 413 -13.59 8.74 -33.35
CA PRO A 413 -14.94 8.70 -33.87
C PRO A 413 -15.95 8.57 -32.73
N MET A 414 -16.95 9.46 -32.68
CA MET A 414 -18.18 9.20 -31.92
C MET A 414 -18.77 7.88 -32.43
N HIS A 415 -18.86 6.89 -31.55
CA HIS A 415 -19.41 5.58 -31.91
C HIS A 415 -20.93 5.67 -32.10
N VAL A 416 -21.44 4.80 -32.97
CA VAL A 416 -22.81 4.81 -33.51
C VAL A 416 -23.66 3.84 -32.68
N PRO A 417 -24.89 4.22 -32.27
CA PRO A 417 -25.62 3.60 -31.16
C PRO A 417 -26.09 2.17 -31.41
N PHE A 418 -26.08 1.34 -30.36
CA PHE A 418 -26.90 0.14 -30.27
C PHE A 418 -28.28 0.42 -29.64
N SER A 419 -29.33 0.17 -30.44
CA SER A 419 -30.74 0.29 -30.09
C SER A 419 -31.20 -0.79 -29.09
N GLU A 420 -31.99 -0.35 -28.11
CA GLU A 420 -33.04 -1.08 -27.36
C GLU A 420 -32.89 -2.61 -27.20
N TYR A 421 -32.57 -3.06 -25.98
CA TYR A 421 -33.07 -4.32 -25.42
C TYR A 421 -33.43 -4.18 -23.94
#